data_AF-A0A0E9NLT9-F1
#
_entry.id   AF-A0A0E9NLT9-F1
#
_cell.length_a   1.000
_cell.length_b   1.000
_cell.length_c   1.000
_cell.angle_alpha   90.00
_cell.angle_beta   90.00
_cell.angle_gamma   90.00
#
_symmetry.space_group_name_H-M   'P 1'
#
loop_
_entity.id
_entity.type
_entity.pdbx_description
1 polymer ?
#
loop_
_entity_poly.entity_id
_entity_poly.type
_entity_poly.pdbx_seq_one_letter_code
_entity_poly.pdbx_strand_id
1 'polypeptide(L)'
;MILSPKTQVSCSTLLQLTTGFLLLFRPNIVLDSNIINVLGLAMEIPPVGRIDQASLGLIGIILVVMAVQSAIPLARGDMLYFQTLAPIRLLISFVICAYTSGYLQSKPPPVANSLSFTFAFIDLIWQFWLYASFGQEKAVAQGKTKEEEEEKAHHEHHL
;
A
#
# COMPACT_ATOMS: atom_id res chain seq x y z
N MET A 1 9.44 7.86 -13.75
CA MET A 1 8.69 7.79 -12.46
C MET A 1 9.63 8.17 -11.31
N ILE A 2 9.10 8.63 -10.17
CA ILE A 2 9.92 9.26 -9.11
C ILE A 2 10.85 8.26 -8.39
N LEU A 3 10.48 6.97 -8.27
CA LEU A 3 11.25 5.93 -7.56
C LEU A 3 11.16 4.54 -8.22
N SER A 4 12.17 3.69 -8.04
CA SER A 4 12.19 2.28 -8.47
C SER A 4 11.18 1.43 -7.67
N PRO A 5 10.54 0.39 -8.26
CA PRO A 5 9.58 -0.48 -7.54
C PRO A 5 10.18 -1.11 -6.28
N LYS A 6 11.47 -1.47 -6.31
CA LYS A 6 12.18 -2.02 -5.14
C LYS A 6 12.20 -1.04 -3.98
N THR A 7 12.56 0.21 -4.27
CA THR A 7 12.58 1.30 -3.28
C THR A 7 11.18 1.59 -2.78
N GLN A 8 10.18 1.52 -3.66
CA GLN A 8 8.78 1.74 -3.31
C GLN A 8 8.26 0.65 -2.33
N VAL A 9 8.50 -0.63 -2.59
CA VAL A 9 8.10 -1.69 -1.65
C VAL A 9 8.85 -1.57 -0.32
N SER A 10 10.11 -1.17 -0.35
CA SER A 10 10.92 -0.97 0.85
C SER A 10 10.36 0.16 1.74
N CYS A 11 10.03 1.31 1.14
CA CYS A 11 9.47 2.43 1.88
C CYS A 11 8.12 2.10 2.50
N SER A 12 7.18 1.44 1.81
CA SER A 12 5.90 1.07 2.42
C SER A 12 6.06 0.06 3.56
N THR A 13 6.95 -0.91 3.38
CA THR A 13 7.20 -1.93 4.42
C THR A 13 7.78 -1.28 5.68
N LEU A 14 8.72 -0.35 5.54
CA LEU A 14 9.28 0.41 6.66
C LEU A 14 8.21 1.30 7.31
N LEU A 15 7.40 2.01 6.53
CA LEU A 15 6.32 2.84 7.07
C LEU A 15 5.30 2.03 7.87
N GLN A 16 4.88 0.86 7.36
CA GLN A 16 3.96 -0.04 8.04
C GLN A 16 4.56 -0.59 9.34
N LEU A 17 5.84 -0.96 9.31
CA LEU A 17 6.54 -1.47 10.49
C LEU A 17 6.71 -0.41 11.57
N THR A 18 7.20 0.79 11.20
CA THR A 18 7.37 1.91 12.15
C THR A 18 6.05 2.33 12.74
N THR A 19 5.02 2.44 11.91
CA THR A 19 3.67 2.80 12.37
C THR A 19 3.11 1.75 13.32
N GLY A 20 3.15 0.47 12.93
CA GLY A 20 2.66 -0.63 13.76
C GLY A 20 3.38 -0.68 15.11
N PHE A 21 4.70 -0.48 15.11
CA PHE A 21 5.50 -0.35 16.32
C PHE A 21 5.06 0.86 17.18
N LEU A 22 4.87 2.04 16.58
CA LEU A 22 4.44 3.22 17.32
C LEU A 22 3.03 3.05 17.92
N LEU A 23 2.08 2.42 17.21
CA LEU A 23 0.76 2.11 17.77
C LEU A 23 0.86 1.20 19.02
N LEU A 24 1.78 0.24 19.03
CA LEU A 24 1.93 -0.71 20.14
C LEU A 24 2.56 -0.08 21.38
N PHE A 25 3.57 0.78 21.20
CA PHE A 25 4.33 1.32 22.34
C PHE A 25 3.94 2.75 22.73
N ARG A 26 3.50 3.58 21.79
CA ARG A 26 3.19 5.01 21.99
C ARG A 26 2.08 5.49 21.02
N PRO A 27 0.83 5.00 21.17
CA PRO A 27 -0.25 5.26 20.22
C PRO A 27 -0.57 6.76 20.05
N ASN A 28 -0.39 7.56 21.11
CA ASN A 28 -0.69 9.01 21.10
C ASN A 28 0.10 9.76 20.01
N ILE A 29 1.35 9.36 19.74
CA ILE A 29 2.18 9.99 18.71
C ILE A 29 1.51 9.87 17.32
N VAL A 30 0.86 8.74 17.07
CA VAL A 30 0.17 8.49 15.81
C VAL A 30 -1.20 9.17 15.81
N LEU A 31 -1.97 9.07 16.90
CA LEU A 31 -3.31 9.67 17.00
C LEU A 31 -3.30 11.20 16.90
N ASP A 32 -2.25 11.85 17.40
CA ASP A 32 -2.10 13.31 17.35
C ASP A 32 -1.67 13.83 15.96
N SER A 33 -1.47 12.94 14.98
CA SER A 33 -1.06 13.34 13.64
C SER A 33 -2.20 14.02 12.88
N ASN A 34 -1.96 15.25 12.42
CA ASN A 34 -2.92 16.05 11.65
C ASN A 34 -3.51 15.30 10.43
N ILE A 35 -2.73 14.43 9.80
CA ILE A 35 -3.17 13.68 8.61
C ILE A 35 -4.38 12.79 8.92
N ILE A 36 -4.43 12.15 10.09
CA ILE A 36 -5.54 11.26 10.47
C ILE A 36 -6.81 12.07 10.72
N ASN A 37 -6.68 13.23 11.37
CA ASN A 37 -7.82 14.10 11.63
C ASN A 37 -8.36 14.72 10.33
N VAL A 38 -7.49 15.21 9.45
CA VAL A 38 -7.90 15.81 8.17
C VAL A 38 -8.57 14.78 7.26
N LEU A 39 -7.99 13.59 7.09
CA LEU A 39 -8.61 12.55 6.26
C LEU A 39 -9.89 11.99 6.88
N GLY A 40 -9.91 11.81 8.19
CA GLY A 40 -11.12 11.37 8.91
C GLY A 40 -12.27 12.34 8.70
N LEU A 41 -12.03 13.64 8.92
CA LEU A 41 -13.03 14.69 8.70
C LEU A 41 -13.47 14.79 7.24
N ALA A 42 -12.56 14.62 6.28
CA ALA A 42 -12.89 14.64 4.85
C ALA A 42 -13.84 13.52 4.43
N MET A 43 -13.85 12.41 5.18
CA MET A 43 -14.73 11.26 4.94
C MET A 43 -15.90 11.20 5.92
N GLU A 44 -16.16 12.29 6.65
CA GLU A 44 -17.20 12.37 7.69
C GLU A 44 -17.07 11.30 8.79
N ILE A 45 -15.87 10.76 9.00
CA ILE A 45 -15.57 9.81 10.06
C ILE A 45 -15.25 10.61 11.33
N PRO A 46 -15.92 10.36 12.46
CA PRO A 46 -15.68 11.12 13.68
C PRO A 46 -14.20 11.01 14.13
N PRO A 47 -13.63 12.11 14.65
CA PRO A 47 -12.24 12.12 15.11
C PRO A 47 -12.03 11.14 16.27
N VAL A 48 -10.80 10.66 16.40
CA VAL A 48 -10.33 9.54 17.25
C VAL A 48 -10.50 9.69 18.78
N GLY A 49 -11.39 10.57 19.25
CA GLY A 49 -11.53 10.95 20.66
C GLY A 49 -11.87 9.82 21.65
N ARG A 50 -12.28 8.64 21.19
CA ARG A 50 -12.47 7.43 22.02
C ARG A 50 -12.23 6.12 21.25
N ILE A 51 -11.06 5.97 20.60
CA ILE A 51 -10.68 4.61 20.15
C ILE A 51 -10.31 3.78 21.39
N ASP A 52 -10.89 2.58 21.51
CA ASP A 52 -10.54 1.63 22.54
C ASP A 52 -9.07 1.18 22.40
N GLN A 53 -8.35 1.10 23.52
CA GLN A 53 -6.92 0.77 23.54
C GLN A 53 -6.65 -0.62 22.95
N ALA A 54 -7.59 -1.56 23.11
CA ALA A 54 -7.48 -2.89 22.50
C ALA A 54 -7.58 -2.83 20.97
N SER A 55 -8.39 -1.94 20.42
CA SER A 55 -8.55 -1.76 18.97
C SER A 55 -7.29 -1.17 18.34
N LEU A 56 -6.63 -0.23 19.01
CA LEU A 56 -5.35 0.33 18.57
C LEU A 56 -4.24 -0.73 18.57
N GLY A 57 -4.16 -1.54 19.63
CA GLY A 57 -3.22 -2.65 19.71
C GLY A 57 -3.44 -3.66 18.57
N LEU A 58 -4.69 -4.00 18.29
CA LEU A 58 -5.06 -4.90 17.20
C LEU A 58 -4.65 -4.34 15.82
N ILE A 59 -4.93 -3.07 15.54
CA ILE A 59 -4.51 -2.40 14.29
C ILE A 59 -2.97 -2.41 14.19
N GLY A 60 -2.27 -2.12 15.28
CA GLY A 60 -0.81 -2.16 15.35
C GLY A 60 -0.24 -3.54 15.01
N ILE A 61 -0.79 -4.60 15.61
CA ILE A 61 -0.40 -5.99 15.31
C ILE A 61 -0.63 -6.31 13.83
N ILE A 62 -1.79 -5.96 13.27
CA ILE A 62 -2.11 -6.21 11.86
C ILE A 62 -1.08 -5.53 10.95
N LEU A 63 -0.75 -4.26 11.21
CA LEU A 63 0.25 -3.53 10.43
C LEU A 63 1.64 -4.17 10.50
N VAL A 64 2.07 -4.62 11.68
CA VAL A 64 3.34 -5.33 11.84
C VAL A 64 3.33 -6.65 11.06
N VAL A 65 2.25 -7.43 11.13
CA VAL A 65 2.12 -8.68 10.38
C VAL A 65 2.18 -8.42 8.87
N MET A 66 1.48 -7.39 8.38
CA MET A 66 1.52 -6.99 6.97
C MET A 66 2.91 -6.54 6.52
N ALA A 67 3.64 -5.82 7.38
CA ALA A 67 5.02 -5.43 7.14
C ALA A 67 5.94 -6.67 7.06
N VAL A 68 5.82 -7.61 7.99
CA VAL A 68 6.63 -8.85 7.98
C VAL A 68 6.34 -9.69 6.73
N GLN A 69 5.07 -9.82 6.34
CA GLN A 69 4.67 -10.51 5.12
C GLN A 69 5.28 -9.86 3.86
N SER A 70 5.44 -8.53 3.87
CA SER A 70 6.06 -7.79 2.76
C SER A 70 7.60 -7.81 2.83
N ALA A 71 8.18 -7.97 4.02
CA ALA A 71 9.63 -8.04 4.22
C ALA A 71 10.24 -9.36 3.72
N ILE A 72 9.54 -10.50 3.86
CA ILE A 72 10.07 -11.82 3.46
C ILE A 72 10.36 -11.90 1.95
N PRO A 73 9.42 -11.57 1.03
CA PRO A 73 9.68 -11.60 -0.41
C PRO A 73 10.67 -10.51 -0.84
N LEU A 74 10.69 -9.37 -0.13
CA LEU A 74 11.66 -8.31 -0.37
C LEU A 74 13.09 -8.77 -0.07
N ALA A 75 13.30 -9.50 1.03
CA ALA A 75 14.58 -10.09 1.39
C ALA A 75 15.04 -11.17 0.39
N ARG A 76 14.10 -11.87 -0.26
CA ARG A 76 14.39 -12.83 -1.34
C ARG A 76 14.64 -12.18 -2.70
N GLY A 77 14.26 -10.91 -2.88
CA GLY A 77 14.38 -10.20 -4.15
C GLY A 77 13.30 -10.57 -5.19
N ASP A 78 12.23 -11.24 -4.77
CA ASP A 78 11.18 -11.78 -5.64
C ASP A 78 10.19 -10.68 -6.10
N MET A 79 10.59 -9.88 -7.08
CA MET A 79 9.74 -8.76 -7.57
C MET A 79 8.47 -9.23 -8.30
N LEU A 80 8.49 -10.44 -8.84
CA LEU A 80 7.34 -11.04 -9.53
C LEU A 80 6.19 -11.36 -8.56
N TYR A 81 6.50 -11.62 -7.29
CA TYR A 81 5.52 -11.77 -6.21
C TYR A 81 4.71 -10.49 -6.03
N PHE A 82 5.41 -9.35 -5.92
CA PHE A 82 4.77 -8.04 -5.76
C PHE A 82 3.97 -7.64 -7.00
N GLN A 83 4.45 -7.96 -8.19
CA GLN A 83 3.74 -7.66 -9.44
C GLN A 83 2.40 -8.42 -9.55
N THR A 84 2.38 -9.68 -9.14
CA THR A 84 1.17 -10.52 -9.19
C THR A 84 0.16 -10.11 -8.12
N LEU A 85 0.64 -9.74 -6.93
CA LEU A 85 -0.22 -9.39 -5.80
C LEU A 85 -0.65 -7.92 -5.75
N ALA A 86 0.08 -7.00 -6.37
CA ALA A 86 -0.26 -5.58 -6.40
C ALA A 86 -1.73 -5.29 -6.74
N PRO A 87 -2.32 -5.84 -7.83
CA PRO A 87 -3.72 -5.56 -8.16
C PRO A 87 -4.71 -6.17 -7.15
N ILE A 88 -4.42 -7.36 -6.63
CA ILE A 88 -5.27 -8.01 -5.62
C ILE A 88 -5.25 -7.21 -4.31
N ARG A 89 -4.06 -6.77 -3.90
CA ARG A 89 -3.87 -5.97 -2.68
C ARG A 89 -4.58 -4.62 -2.81
N LEU A 90 -4.51 -3.99 -3.99
CA LEU A 90 -5.22 -2.74 -4.29
C LEU A 90 -6.73 -2.90 -4.14
N LEU A 91 -7.31 -3.97 -4.68
CA LEU A 91 -8.74 -4.27 -4.53
C LEU A 91 -9.12 -4.48 -3.05
N ILE A 92 -8.30 -5.21 -2.29
CA ILE A 92 -8.53 -5.43 -0.87
C ILE A 92 -8.48 -4.10 -0.10
N SER A 93 -7.46 -3.27 -0.31
CA SER A 93 -7.34 -1.98 0.36
C SER A 93 -8.48 -1.02 -0.02
N PHE A 94 -8.98 -1.08 -1.25
CA PHE A 94 -10.16 -0.33 -1.67
C PHE A 94 -11.43 -0.76 -0.92
N VAL A 95 -11.65 -2.07 -0.80
CA VAL A 95 -12.78 -2.62 -0.02
C VAL A 95 -12.66 -2.23 1.45
N ILE A 96 -11.46 -2.26 2.04
CA ILE A 96 -11.24 -1.85 3.44
C ILE A 96 -11.53 -0.35 3.61
N CYS A 97 -11.11 0.51 2.67
CA CYS A 97 -11.44 1.94 2.69
C CYS A 97 -12.95 2.18 2.64
N ALA A 98 -13.64 1.51 1.72
CA ALA A 98 -15.10 1.58 1.61
C ALA A 98 -15.81 1.06 2.87
N TYR A 99 -15.28 0.00 3.48
CA TYR A 99 -15.83 -0.59 4.70
C TYR A 99 -15.64 0.31 5.92
N THR A 100 -14.48 0.94 6.06
CA THR A 100 -14.11 1.79 7.21
C THR A 100 -14.71 3.19 7.15
N SER A 101 -15.07 3.68 5.96
CA SER A 101 -15.73 4.99 5.77
C SER A 101 -17.21 5.03 6.16
N GLY A 102 -17.78 3.92 6.65
CA GLY A 102 -19.15 3.90 7.16
C GLY A 102 -20.24 3.85 6.07
N TYR A 103 -19.90 4.05 4.79
CA TYR A 103 -20.85 3.91 3.68
C TYR A 103 -21.56 2.56 3.63
N LEU A 104 -20.93 1.49 4.14
CA LEU A 104 -21.48 0.14 4.13
C LEU A 104 -22.18 -0.27 5.45
N GLN A 105 -22.18 0.56 6.51
CA GLN A 105 -22.63 0.10 7.83
C GLN A 105 -23.42 1.14 8.64
N SER A 106 -24.54 0.70 9.22
CA SER A 106 -25.32 1.50 10.18
C SER A 106 -24.69 1.60 11.58
N LYS A 107 -23.77 0.69 11.93
CA LYS A 107 -23.00 0.70 13.20
C LYS A 107 -21.54 0.31 12.92
N PRO A 108 -20.57 1.23 13.05
CA PRO A 108 -19.18 0.92 12.75
C PRO A 108 -18.56 0.01 13.83
N PRO A 109 -17.84 -1.07 13.47
CA PRO A 109 -17.07 -1.85 14.42
C PRO A 109 -15.91 -1.02 14.99
N PRO A 110 -15.32 -1.39 16.15
CA PRO A 110 -14.25 -0.62 16.79
C PRO A 110 -13.00 -0.38 15.91
N VAL A 111 -12.78 -1.26 14.92
CA VAL A 111 -11.69 -1.16 13.94
C VAL A 111 -12.00 -0.23 12.76
N ALA A 112 -13.27 0.15 12.54
CA ALA A 112 -13.69 1.10 11.51
C ALA A 112 -13.66 2.52 12.08
N ASN A 113 -12.46 3.09 12.12
CA ASN A 113 -12.19 4.42 12.63
C ASN A 113 -11.31 5.20 11.65
N SER A 114 -11.15 6.50 11.91
CA SER A 114 -10.37 7.41 11.05
C SER A 114 -8.91 7.01 10.92
N LEU A 115 -8.33 6.35 11.93
CA LEU A 115 -6.97 5.80 11.89
C LEU A 115 -6.85 4.66 10.86
N SER A 116 -7.70 3.64 10.98
CA SER A 116 -7.73 2.50 10.04
C SER A 116 -8.04 2.95 8.62
N PHE A 117 -8.97 3.89 8.45
CA PHE A 117 -9.28 4.47 7.15
C PHE A 117 -8.04 5.15 6.55
N THR A 118 -7.38 6.02 7.32
CA THR A 118 -6.20 6.75 6.83
C THR A 118 -5.08 5.80 6.40
N PHE A 119 -4.82 4.73 7.17
CA PHE A 119 -3.83 3.73 6.78
C PHE A 119 -4.22 2.95 5.53
N ALA A 120 -5.47 2.49 5.45
CA ALA A 120 -5.95 1.77 4.27
C ALA A 120 -5.90 2.66 3.01
N PHE A 121 -6.21 3.95 3.15
CA PHE A 121 -6.19 4.91 2.04
C PHE A 121 -4.77 5.23 1.58
N ILE A 122 -3.83 5.45 2.50
CA ILE A 122 -2.42 5.66 2.15
C ILE A 122 -1.83 4.40 1.50
N ASP A 123 -2.13 3.21 2.04
CA ASP A 123 -1.70 1.93 1.48
C ASP A 123 -2.30 1.69 0.08
N LEU A 124 -3.56 2.11 -0.15
CA LEU A 124 -4.19 2.08 -1.46
C LEU A 124 -3.47 2.98 -2.47
N ILE A 125 -3.20 4.24 -2.11
CA ILE A 125 -2.47 5.16 -2.99
C ILE A 125 -1.11 4.55 -3.32
N TRP A 126 -0.42 4.02 -2.32
CA TRP A 126 0.89 3.40 -2.51
C TRP A 126 0.86 2.22 -3.49
N GLN A 127 -0.14 1.34 -3.35
CA GLN A 127 -0.31 0.17 -4.22
C GLN A 127 -0.72 0.55 -5.63
N PHE A 128 -1.55 1.59 -5.79
CA PHE A 128 -1.88 2.14 -7.10
C PHE A 128 -0.62 2.61 -7.84
N TRP A 129 0.24 3.37 -7.16
CA TRP A 129 1.51 3.79 -7.75
C TRP A 129 2.42 2.60 -8.04
N LEU A 130 2.46 1.60 -7.15
CA LEU A 130 3.32 0.42 -7.35
C LEU A 130 2.89 -0.39 -8.57
N TYR A 131 1.59 -0.57 -8.74
CA TYR A 131 1.01 -1.22 -9.92
C TYR A 131 1.33 -0.44 -11.20
N ALA A 132 1.20 0.89 -11.17
CA ALA A 132 1.57 1.75 -12.30
C ALA A 132 3.06 1.62 -12.67
N SER A 133 3.96 1.53 -11.68
CA SER A 133 5.40 1.31 -11.89
C SER A 133 5.67 0.02 -12.66
N PHE A 134 5.02 -1.09 -12.26
CA PHE A 134 5.18 -2.37 -12.94
C PHE A 134 4.61 -2.35 -14.37
N GLY A 135 3.55 -1.57 -14.62
CA GLY A 135 3.02 -1.36 -15.96
C GLY A 135 4.03 -0.69 -16.89
N GLN A 136 4.77 0.30 -16.39
CA GLN A 136 5.82 0.99 -17.15
C GLN A 136 6.99 0.07 -17.48
N GLU A 137 7.46 -0.73 -16.52
CA GLU A 137 8.55 -1.70 -16.76
C GLU A 137 8.20 -2.70 -17.87
N LYS A 138 6.94 -3.17 -17.90
CA LYS A 138 6.46 -4.05 -18.98
C LYS A 138 6.46 -3.34 -20.33
N ALA A 139 5.98 -2.10 -20.40
CA ALA A 139 5.95 -1.32 -21.64
C ALA A 139 7.35 -1.06 -22.20
N VAL A 140 8.31 -0.74 -21.33
CA VAL A 140 9.72 -0.54 -21.72
C VAL A 140 10.36 -1.84 -22.21
N ALA A 141 10.10 -2.97 -21.53
CA ALA A 141 10.63 -4.27 -21.95
C ALA A 141 10.09 -4.68 -23.34
N GLN A 142 8.81 -4.47 -23.61
CA GLN A 142 8.20 -4.76 -24.90
C GLN A 142 8.73 -3.88 -26.03
N GLY A 143 9.10 -2.63 -25.75
CA GLY A 143 9.73 -1.74 -26.74
C GLY A 143 11.08 -2.28 -27.21
N LYS A 144 11.93 -2.71 -26.26
CA LYS A 144 13.27 -3.27 -26.56
C LYS A 144 13.21 -4.54 -27.39
N THR A 145 12.28 -5.44 -27.08
CA THR A 145 12.13 -6.68 -27.85
C THR A 145 11.74 -6.40 -29.31
N LYS A 146 10.90 -5.39 -29.55
CA LYS A 146 10.53 -4.99 -30.92
C LYS A 146 11.69 -4.36 -31.69
N GLU A 147 12.47 -3.50 -31.04
CA GLU A 147 13.68 -2.91 -31.63
C GLU A 147 14.70 -4.01 -32.01
N GLU A 148 14.92 -4.99 -31.14
CA GLU A 148 15.82 -6.13 -31.41
C GLU A 148 15.32 -7.05 -32.55
N GLU A 149 14.00 -7.18 -32.73
CA GLU A 149 13.41 -7.94 -33.84
C GLU A 149 13.55 -7.18 -35.17
N GLU A 150 13.36 -5.86 -35.16
CA GLU A 150 13.54 -4.99 -36.35
C GLU A 150 15.02 -4.95 -36.79
N GLU A 151 15.97 -4.89 -35.85
CA GLU A 151 17.41 -4.87 -36.15
C GLU A 151 17.89 -6.21 -36.78
N LYS A 152 17.34 -7.34 -36.32
CA LYS A 152 17.62 -8.66 -36.89
C LYS A 152 17.04 -8.83 -38.30
N ALA A 153 15.81 -8.37 -38.51
CA ALA A 153 15.18 -8.40 -39.84
C ALA A 153 15.95 -7.54 -40.86
N HIS A 154 16.49 -6.39 -40.42
CA HIS A 154 17.29 -5.53 -41.29
C HIS A 154 18.66 -6.16 -41.62
N HIS A 155 19.26 -6.92 -40.70
CA HIS A 155 20.51 -7.65 -40.94
C HIS A 155 20.37 -8.85 -41.89
N GLU A 156 19.24 -9.56 -41.86
CA GLU A 156 18.97 -10.67 -42.79
C GLU A 156 18.72 -10.21 -44.24
N HIS A 157 18.19 -9.01 -44.44
CA HIS A 157 17.95 -8.44 -45.77
C HIS A 157 19.21 -7.93 -46.49
N HIS A 158 20.36 -7.86 -45.81
CA HIS A 158 21.64 -7.42 -46.36
C HIS A 158 22.63 -8.57 -46.68
N LEU A 159 22.20 -9.83 -46.55
CA LEU A 159 22.93 -11.05 -46.90
C LEU A 159 22.36 -11.68 -48.18
#